data_AF-A0A317P136-F1
#
_entry.id   AF-A0A317P136-F1
#
_cell.length_a   1.000
_cell.length_b   1.000
_cell.length_c   1.000
_cell.angle_alpha   90.00
_cell.angle_beta   90.00
_cell.angle_gamma   90.00
#
_symmetry.space_group_name_H-M   'P 1'
#
loop_
_entity.id
_entity.type
_entity.pdbx_description
1 polymer ?
#
loop_
_entity_poly.entity_id
_entity_poly.type
_entity_poly.pdbx_seq_one_letter_code
_entity_poly.pdbx_strand_id
1 'polypeptide(L)'
;MSARGHAFGIDIGGSGVKGAQVDLATGLLTHDRIKIATPQPSTPDAVAGAVAELVAQAGWDGPVGLTMPCVVLDGHAMTAANIDPGWIGTDARALFAEALGGREVTVLNDADAAGLAEDTYGAARDLDGLTLLLTFGTGIGSALLYNGTLVPNSELGHLVVEGAEAEHQAAASVKDREALSYPQWAQRVSTVLRHMEDLFWPKVIVAGGGISRDHEQWIPLLTNRTPVIPAVLKNTAGIVGAAMAIEGGIAP
;
A
#
# COMPACT_ATOMS: atom_id res chain seq x y z
N MET A 1 19.56 16.97 -8.71
CA MET A 1 20.36 15.74 -8.53
C MET A 1 20.13 15.26 -7.12
N SER A 2 19.34 14.19 -6.91
CA SER A 2 19.18 13.62 -5.58
C SER A 2 20.55 13.23 -5.01
N ALA A 3 20.72 13.34 -3.71
CA ALA A 3 21.83 12.70 -3.03
C ALA A 3 21.75 11.20 -3.36
N ARG A 4 22.61 10.73 -4.28
CA ARG A 4 22.58 9.37 -4.84
C ARG A 4 22.37 8.36 -3.69
N GLY A 5 21.25 7.65 -3.71
CA GLY A 5 20.88 6.65 -2.70
C GLY A 5 19.75 7.05 -1.72
N HIS A 6 19.20 8.26 -1.77
CA HIS A 6 18.04 8.62 -0.94
C HIS A 6 16.87 9.20 -1.74
N ALA A 7 15.67 8.86 -1.32
CA ALA A 7 14.42 9.39 -1.85
C ALA A 7 13.41 9.65 -0.72
N PHE A 8 12.39 10.48 -1.00
CA PHE A 8 11.33 10.75 -0.03
C PHE A 8 10.04 10.07 -0.47
N GLY A 9 9.56 9.15 0.36
CA GLY A 9 8.34 8.41 0.13
C GLY A 9 7.20 8.96 0.97
N ILE A 10 6.00 8.99 0.41
CA ILE A 10 4.77 9.41 1.07
C ILE A 10 3.72 8.31 0.92
N ASP A 11 3.16 7.88 2.05
CA ASP A 11 2.04 6.96 2.16
C ASP A 11 0.75 7.73 2.50
N ILE A 12 -0.18 7.83 1.53
CA ILE A 12 -1.46 8.51 1.71
C ILE A 12 -2.50 7.48 2.17
N GLY A 13 -2.78 7.43 3.46
CA GLY A 13 -3.83 6.59 4.03
C GLY A 13 -5.09 7.38 4.41
N GLY A 14 -6.20 6.69 4.67
CA GLY A 14 -7.46 7.34 5.08
C GLY A 14 -7.42 8.10 6.42
N SER A 15 -6.45 7.80 7.31
CA SER A 15 -6.31 8.43 8.64
C SER A 15 -5.03 9.24 8.83
N GLY A 16 -4.14 9.26 7.84
CA GLY A 16 -2.96 10.12 7.88
C GLY A 16 -2.13 10.01 6.60
N VAL A 17 -1.58 11.14 6.20
CA VAL A 17 -0.51 11.27 5.22
C VAL A 17 0.82 11.14 5.96
N LYS A 18 1.62 10.14 5.62
CA LYS A 18 2.88 9.86 6.31
C LYS A 18 4.02 9.94 5.31
N GLY A 19 5.15 10.53 5.67
CA GLY A 19 6.32 10.52 4.79
C GLY A 19 7.63 10.52 5.55
N ALA A 20 8.65 10.02 4.88
CA ALA A 20 10.01 9.97 5.42
C ALA A 20 11.02 9.87 4.28
N GLN A 21 12.24 10.31 4.55
CA GLN A 21 13.38 9.98 3.72
C GLN A 21 13.78 8.52 3.92
N VAL A 22 14.06 7.84 2.81
CA VAL A 22 14.42 6.42 2.74
C VAL A 22 15.83 6.31 2.15
N ASP A 23 16.67 5.49 2.77
CA ASP A 23 17.91 4.99 2.17
C ASP A 23 17.57 3.83 1.22
N LEU A 24 17.73 4.07 -0.09
CA LEU A 24 17.40 3.12 -1.15
C LEU A 24 18.40 1.96 -1.26
N ALA A 25 19.49 1.95 -0.52
CA ALA A 25 20.36 0.77 -0.43
C ALA A 25 19.84 -0.25 0.60
N THR A 26 19.14 0.22 1.64
CA THR A 26 18.76 -0.58 2.80
C THR A 26 17.26 -0.71 3.01
N GLY A 27 16.46 0.15 2.39
CA GLY A 27 15.01 0.28 2.63
C GLY A 27 14.67 0.88 4.00
N LEU A 28 15.67 1.40 4.74
CA LEU A 28 15.47 1.97 6.07
C LEU A 28 15.12 3.46 5.98
N LEU A 29 14.27 3.90 6.91
CA LEU A 29 14.00 5.33 7.08
C LEU A 29 15.22 5.98 7.75
N THR A 30 15.65 7.15 7.26
CA THR A 30 16.80 7.86 7.84
C THR A 30 16.44 8.62 9.13
N HIS A 31 15.15 8.80 9.38
CA HIS A 31 14.58 9.44 10.57
C HIS A 31 13.16 8.92 10.82
N ASP A 32 12.56 9.32 11.94
CA ASP A 32 11.15 9.02 12.21
C ASP A 32 10.23 9.66 11.16
N ARG A 33 9.22 8.92 10.73
CA ARG A 33 8.25 9.44 9.75
C ARG A 33 7.51 10.66 10.29
N ILE A 34 7.28 11.63 9.42
CA ILE A 34 6.37 12.76 9.64
C ILE A 34 4.95 12.25 9.35
N LYS A 35 3.97 12.67 10.17
CA LYS A 35 2.56 12.34 9.96
C LYS A 35 1.71 13.59 10.06
N ILE A 36 0.93 13.84 9.03
CA ILE A 36 -0.14 14.84 9.01
C ILE A 36 -1.47 14.09 8.96
N ALA A 37 -2.50 14.60 9.66
CA ALA A 37 -3.84 14.02 9.59
C ALA A 37 -4.38 14.18 8.17
N THR A 38 -4.98 13.11 7.61
CA THR A 38 -5.62 13.22 6.30
C THR A 38 -6.78 14.22 6.39
N PRO A 39 -6.84 15.22 5.50
CA PRO A 39 -7.89 16.23 5.53
C PRO A 39 -9.27 15.60 5.36
N GLN A 40 -10.28 16.24 5.94
CA GLN A 40 -11.67 15.84 5.85
C GLN A 40 -12.52 17.04 5.42
N PRO A 41 -13.12 17.04 4.21
CA PRO A 41 -13.06 15.98 3.19
C PRO A 41 -11.66 15.80 2.59
N SER A 42 -11.37 14.59 2.09
CA SER A 42 -10.06 14.22 1.52
C SER A 42 -9.96 14.54 0.03
N THR A 43 -10.39 15.75 -0.36
CA THR A 43 -10.39 16.20 -1.75
C THR A 43 -8.97 16.27 -2.34
N PRO A 44 -8.80 16.19 -3.67
CA PRO A 44 -7.49 16.26 -4.30
C PRO A 44 -6.63 17.46 -3.84
N ASP A 45 -7.17 18.67 -3.89
CA ASP A 45 -6.46 19.89 -3.49
C ASP A 45 -6.07 19.89 -2.01
N ALA A 46 -6.95 19.40 -1.13
CA ALA A 46 -6.69 19.36 0.30
C ALA A 46 -5.54 18.39 0.63
N VAL A 47 -5.54 17.21 0.00
CA VAL A 47 -4.48 16.22 0.17
C VAL A 47 -3.17 16.71 -0.45
N ALA A 48 -3.21 17.38 -1.61
CA ALA A 48 -2.04 17.99 -2.24
C ALA A 48 -1.41 19.06 -1.33
N GLY A 49 -2.24 19.87 -0.65
CA GLY A 49 -1.78 20.81 0.37
C GLY A 49 -1.10 20.12 1.56
N ALA A 50 -1.69 19.03 2.07
CA ALA A 50 -1.09 18.25 3.16
C ALA A 50 0.25 17.60 2.76
N VAL A 51 0.37 17.13 1.52
CA VAL A 51 1.62 16.61 0.94
C VAL A 51 2.67 17.72 0.87
N ALA A 52 2.32 18.92 0.39
CA ALA A 52 3.22 20.05 0.33
C ALA A 52 3.71 20.49 1.72
N GLU A 53 2.81 20.54 2.70
CA GLU A 53 3.15 20.81 4.10
C GLU A 53 4.14 19.76 4.63
N LEU A 54 3.88 18.47 4.40
CA LEU A 54 4.72 17.38 4.90
C LEU A 54 6.14 17.46 4.34
N VAL A 55 6.27 17.69 3.04
CA VAL A 55 7.58 17.83 2.37
C VAL A 55 8.31 19.08 2.86
N ALA A 56 7.60 20.20 3.04
CA ALA A 56 8.19 21.42 3.59
C ALA A 56 8.72 21.21 5.02
N GLN A 57 7.95 20.51 5.88
CA GLN A 57 8.39 20.14 7.23
C GLN A 57 9.63 19.25 7.22
N ALA A 58 9.77 18.38 6.20
CA ALA A 58 10.94 17.52 6.03
C ALA A 58 12.19 18.27 5.53
N GLY A 59 12.02 19.48 4.97
CA GLY A 59 13.11 20.19 4.30
C GLY A 59 13.69 19.41 3.11
N TRP A 60 12.84 18.67 2.39
CA TRP A 60 13.27 17.79 1.29
C TRP A 60 13.19 18.46 -0.08
N ASP A 61 14.31 18.46 -0.81
CA ASP A 61 14.47 19.09 -2.14
C ASP A 61 14.62 18.10 -3.31
N GLY A 62 14.61 16.78 -3.06
CA GLY A 62 14.75 15.74 -4.09
C GLY A 62 13.44 15.29 -4.76
N PRO A 63 13.44 14.22 -5.57
CA PRO A 63 12.20 13.61 -6.08
C PRO A 63 11.31 13.06 -4.95
N VAL A 64 10.00 12.95 -5.19
CA VAL A 64 9.02 12.44 -4.21
C VAL A 64 8.19 11.32 -4.81
N GLY A 65 8.12 10.19 -4.12
CA GLY A 65 7.22 9.09 -4.46
C GLY A 65 6.00 9.13 -3.56
N LEU A 66 4.81 8.92 -4.10
CA LEU A 66 3.55 8.97 -3.38
C LEU A 66 2.72 7.73 -3.64
N THR A 67 2.18 7.12 -2.60
CA THR A 67 1.13 6.12 -2.75
C THR A 67 -0.25 6.76 -2.69
N MET A 68 -1.22 6.12 -3.33
CA MET A 68 -2.64 6.44 -3.22
C MET A 68 -3.44 5.15 -2.97
N PRO A 69 -4.51 5.19 -2.16
CA PRO A 69 -5.36 4.03 -1.90
C PRO A 69 -6.42 3.87 -3.01
N CYS A 70 -5.94 3.83 -4.25
CA CYS A 70 -6.74 3.66 -5.46
C CYS A 70 -5.88 3.11 -6.61
N VAL A 71 -6.56 2.74 -7.69
CA VAL A 71 -5.91 2.43 -8.97
C VAL A 71 -5.31 3.70 -9.55
N VAL A 72 -4.04 3.63 -9.92
CA VAL A 72 -3.33 4.71 -10.63
C VAL A 72 -2.94 4.20 -12.01
N LEU A 73 -3.41 4.86 -13.07
CA LEU A 73 -3.11 4.50 -14.46
C LEU A 73 -2.66 5.75 -15.21
N ASP A 74 -1.47 5.71 -15.80
CA ASP A 74 -0.84 6.85 -16.47
C ASP A 74 -0.83 8.12 -15.58
N GLY A 75 -0.63 7.94 -14.27
CA GLY A 75 -0.64 9.00 -13.26
C GLY A 75 -2.03 9.52 -12.85
N HIS A 76 -3.12 8.97 -13.42
CA HIS A 76 -4.49 9.35 -13.08
C HIS A 76 -5.07 8.39 -12.04
N ALA A 77 -5.78 8.94 -11.06
CA ALA A 77 -6.55 8.14 -10.12
C ALA A 77 -7.85 7.64 -10.80
N MET A 78 -8.07 6.33 -10.80
CA MET A 78 -9.19 5.71 -11.53
C MET A 78 -10.33 5.25 -10.62
N THR A 79 -10.02 4.99 -9.34
CA THR A 79 -10.98 4.55 -8.33
C THR A 79 -10.90 5.42 -7.08
N ALA A 80 -11.91 5.34 -6.21
CA ALA A 80 -11.97 6.10 -4.97
C ALA A 80 -12.84 5.38 -3.92
N ALA A 81 -12.57 4.10 -3.65
CA ALA A 81 -13.38 3.30 -2.73
C ALA A 81 -13.37 3.85 -1.30
N ASN A 82 -12.20 4.31 -0.84
CA ASN A 82 -11.95 4.74 0.54
C ASN A 82 -11.45 6.19 0.66
N ILE A 83 -11.57 6.98 -0.41
CA ILE A 83 -11.16 8.40 -0.49
C ILE A 83 -12.25 9.22 -1.19
N ASP A 84 -12.09 10.54 -1.21
CA ASP A 84 -13.06 11.43 -1.85
C ASP A 84 -13.31 11.09 -3.33
N PRO A 85 -14.58 10.99 -3.81
CA PRO A 85 -14.88 10.67 -5.21
C PRO A 85 -14.30 11.65 -6.23
N GLY A 86 -13.95 12.87 -5.82
CA GLY A 86 -13.26 13.86 -6.67
C GLY A 86 -11.91 13.38 -7.19
N TRP A 87 -11.33 12.31 -6.63
CA TRP A 87 -10.13 11.68 -7.16
C TRP A 87 -10.33 10.99 -8.51
N ILE A 88 -11.54 10.50 -8.81
CA ILE A 88 -11.79 9.75 -10.05
C ILE A 88 -11.55 10.65 -11.27
N GLY A 89 -10.58 10.27 -12.10
CA GLY A 89 -10.16 11.01 -13.29
C GLY A 89 -9.18 12.15 -13.02
N THR A 90 -8.79 12.41 -11.76
CA THR A 90 -7.78 13.42 -11.44
C THR A 90 -6.40 12.95 -11.89
N ASP A 91 -5.66 13.80 -12.61
CA ASP A 91 -4.22 13.62 -12.85
C ASP A 91 -3.45 13.88 -11.55
N ALA A 92 -3.33 12.84 -10.73
CA ALA A 92 -2.70 12.91 -9.42
C ALA A 92 -1.22 13.28 -9.54
N ARG A 93 -0.52 12.78 -10.56
CA ARG A 93 0.88 13.11 -10.81
C ARG A 93 1.05 14.60 -11.09
N ALA A 94 0.25 15.19 -11.99
CA ALA A 94 0.32 16.62 -12.30
C ALA A 94 -0.04 17.47 -11.07
N LEU A 95 -1.12 17.10 -10.36
CA LEU A 95 -1.56 17.79 -9.15
C LEU A 95 -0.46 17.85 -8.08
N PHE A 96 0.14 16.71 -7.74
CA PHE A 96 1.21 16.67 -6.75
C PHE A 96 2.49 17.35 -7.23
N ALA A 97 2.82 17.25 -8.52
CA ALA A 97 3.95 17.98 -9.09
C ALA A 97 3.75 19.49 -8.94
N GLU A 98 2.57 20.02 -9.29
CA GLU A 98 2.23 21.45 -9.15
C GLU A 98 2.29 21.91 -7.69
N ALA A 99 1.64 21.17 -6.79
CA ALA A 99 1.64 21.47 -5.35
C ALA A 99 3.04 21.48 -4.74
N LEU A 100 3.98 20.74 -5.34
CA LEU A 100 5.37 20.66 -4.92
C LEU A 100 6.33 21.47 -5.81
N GLY A 101 5.83 22.47 -6.52
CA GLY A 101 6.65 23.45 -7.25
C GLY A 101 7.22 22.94 -8.58
N GLY A 102 6.53 22.02 -9.25
CA GLY A 102 6.92 21.43 -10.53
C GLY A 102 8.01 20.35 -10.42
N ARG A 103 8.22 19.79 -9.23
CA ARG A 103 9.22 18.75 -9.02
C ARG A 103 8.81 17.41 -9.64
N GLU A 104 9.80 16.55 -9.82
CA GLU A 104 9.57 15.17 -10.23
C GLU A 104 8.85 14.37 -9.13
N VAL A 105 7.71 13.81 -9.51
CA VAL A 105 6.90 12.95 -8.63
C VAL A 105 6.52 11.66 -9.32
N THR A 106 6.45 10.58 -8.54
CA THR A 106 5.90 9.28 -8.96
C THR A 106 4.69 8.97 -8.11
N VAL A 107 3.63 8.45 -8.71
CA VAL A 107 2.40 8.09 -8.02
C VAL A 107 2.03 6.66 -8.38
N LEU A 108 1.69 5.84 -7.38
CA LEU A 108 1.27 4.46 -7.56
C LEU A 108 0.29 4.03 -6.47
N ASN A 109 -0.32 2.86 -6.66
CA ASN A 109 -1.17 2.25 -5.64
C ASN A 109 -0.37 1.89 -4.37
N ASP A 110 -0.99 2.00 -3.19
CA ASP A 110 -0.36 1.74 -1.89
C ASP A 110 0.02 0.27 -1.65
N ALA A 111 -0.82 -0.66 -2.09
CA ALA A 111 -0.51 -2.08 -2.04
C ALA A 111 0.59 -2.45 -3.03
N ASP A 112 0.58 -1.89 -4.25
CA ASP A 112 1.67 -2.07 -5.23
C ASP A 112 3.01 -1.60 -4.66
N ALA A 113 3.05 -0.42 -4.05
CA ALA A 113 4.23 0.09 -3.35
C ALA A 113 4.69 -0.88 -2.24
N ALA A 114 3.75 -1.38 -1.42
CA ALA A 114 4.09 -2.37 -0.41
C ALA A 114 4.65 -3.68 -1.02
N GLY A 115 4.10 -4.11 -2.17
CA GLY A 115 4.59 -5.21 -3.00
C GLY A 115 6.06 -5.04 -3.38
N LEU A 116 6.40 -3.91 -4.00
CA LEU A 116 7.78 -3.57 -4.40
C LEU A 116 8.73 -3.58 -3.20
N ALA A 117 8.30 -2.99 -2.09
CA ALA A 117 9.14 -2.88 -0.90
C ALA A 117 9.39 -4.25 -0.23
N GLU A 118 8.37 -5.10 -0.13
CA GLU A 118 8.51 -6.45 0.42
C GLU A 118 9.29 -7.39 -0.51
N ASP A 119 9.21 -7.20 -1.83
CA ASP A 119 10.03 -7.95 -2.80
C ASP A 119 11.51 -7.60 -2.68
N THR A 120 11.85 -6.32 -2.51
CA THR A 120 13.25 -5.90 -2.45
C THR A 120 13.88 -6.10 -1.07
N TYR A 121 13.14 -5.79 0.00
CA TYR A 121 13.71 -5.73 1.36
C TYR A 121 13.04 -6.67 2.37
N GLY A 122 11.93 -7.31 2.01
CA GLY A 122 11.02 -7.93 2.98
C GLY A 122 10.74 -9.41 2.75
N ALA A 123 9.53 -9.80 3.10
CA ALA A 123 9.06 -11.18 3.13
C ALA A 123 8.91 -11.80 1.74
N ALA A 124 8.72 -10.99 0.69
CA ALA A 124 8.57 -11.46 -0.68
C ALA A 124 9.92 -11.62 -1.41
N ARG A 125 11.02 -11.23 -0.77
CA ARG A 125 12.36 -11.30 -1.33
C ARG A 125 12.77 -12.73 -1.67
N ASP A 126 13.41 -12.88 -2.83
CA ASP A 126 13.95 -14.14 -3.33
C ASP A 126 12.87 -15.24 -3.50
N LEU A 127 11.58 -14.86 -3.54
CA LEU A 127 10.49 -15.77 -3.84
C LEU A 127 10.26 -15.88 -5.35
N ASP A 128 10.17 -17.12 -5.82
CA ASP A 128 9.84 -17.50 -7.19
C ASP A 128 8.35 -17.86 -7.32
N GLY A 129 7.85 -17.76 -8.55
CA GLY A 129 6.46 -18.00 -8.88
C GLY A 129 5.54 -16.84 -8.50
N LEU A 130 4.26 -17.15 -8.35
CA LEU A 130 3.23 -16.17 -8.04
C LEU A 130 3.13 -15.93 -6.53
N THR A 131 3.28 -14.68 -6.13
CA THR A 131 3.12 -14.19 -4.76
C THR A 131 1.97 -13.18 -4.73
N LEU A 132 1.04 -13.36 -3.80
CA LEU A 132 0.04 -12.34 -3.49
C LEU A 132 0.45 -11.62 -2.22
N LEU A 133 0.72 -10.32 -2.31
CA LEU A 133 0.80 -9.49 -1.12
C LEU A 133 -0.58 -8.86 -0.89
N LEU A 134 -1.11 -9.01 0.32
CA LEU A 134 -2.41 -8.48 0.71
C LEU A 134 -2.26 -7.58 1.93
N THR A 135 -2.75 -6.34 1.85
CA THR A 135 -2.72 -5.41 2.98
C THR A 135 -4.08 -5.40 3.68
N PHE A 136 -4.10 -5.64 4.99
CA PHE A 136 -5.35 -5.62 5.77
C PHE A 136 -5.42 -4.34 6.61
N GLY A 137 -6.32 -3.42 6.22
CA GLY A 137 -6.47 -2.10 6.82
C GLY A 137 -7.93 -1.64 6.86
N THR A 138 -8.19 -0.40 6.42
CA THR A 138 -9.56 0.10 6.22
C THR A 138 -10.30 -0.79 5.22
N GLY A 139 -9.65 -1.11 4.11
CA GLY A 139 -10.06 -2.12 3.13
C GLY A 139 -9.04 -3.27 3.03
N ILE A 140 -9.04 -3.96 1.89
CA ILE A 140 -8.01 -4.93 1.51
C ILE A 140 -7.31 -4.46 0.24
N GLY A 141 -6.04 -4.09 0.34
CA GLY A 141 -5.21 -3.83 -0.84
C GLY A 141 -4.50 -5.10 -1.32
N SER A 142 -4.11 -5.14 -2.59
CA SER A 142 -3.36 -6.26 -3.15
C SER A 142 -2.26 -5.82 -4.10
N ALA A 143 -1.13 -6.52 -4.04
CA ALA A 143 -0.10 -6.51 -5.07
C ALA A 143 0.17 -7.93 -5.54
N LEU A 144 0.21 -8.10 -6.86
CA LEU A 144 0.48 -9.37 -7.50
C LEU A 144 1.91 -9.36 -8.04
N LEU A 145 2.74 -10.27 -7.55
CA LEU A 145 4.15 -10.38 -7.93
C LEU A 145 4.37 -11.72 -8.61
N TYR A 146 5.00 -11.73 -9.78
CA TYR A 146 5.45 -12.96 -10.45
C TYR A 146 6.95 -12.91 -10.65
N ASN A 147 7.69 -13.78 -9.93
CA ASN A 147 9.16 -13.75 -9.88
C ASN A 147 9.71 -12.34 -9.56
N GLY A 148 9.15 -11.70 -8.53
CA GLY A 148 9.46 -10.33 -8.12
C GLY A 148 9.02 -9.21 -9.06
N THR A 149 8.44 -9.55 -10.22
CA THR A 149 7.88 -8.54 -11.13
C THR A 149 6.46 -8.19 -10.71
N LEU A 150 6.22 -6.92 -10.41
CA LEU A 150 4.90 -6.40 -10.10
C LEU A 150 3.99 -6.44 -11.34
N VAL A 151 2.80 -7.01 -11.16
CA VAL A 151 1.64 -6.80 -12.02
C VAL A 151 0.78 -5.74 -11.33
N PRO A 152 0.79 -4.48 -11.84
CA PRO A 152 0.25 -3.36 -11.10
C PRO A 152 -1.28 -3.35 -11.06
N ASN A 153 -1.82 -2.56 -10.13
CA ASN A 153 -3.24 -2.22 -10.02
C ASN A 153 -4.16 -3.43 -9.82
N SER A 154 -3.67 -4.47 -9.13
CA SER A 154 -4.53 -5.57 -8.72
C SER A 154 -5.45 -5.12 -7.57
N GLU A 155 -6.76 -5.32 -7.73
CA GLU A 155 -7.79 -4.87 -6.78
C GLU A 155 -8.58 -6.06 -6.20
N LEU A 156 -7.84 -7.02 -5.62
CA LEU A 156 -8.42 -8.27 -5.11
C LEU A 156 -9.29 -8.07 -3.86
N GLY A 157 -9.19 -6.93 -3.17
CA GLY A 157 -10.08 -6.56 -2.07
C GLY A 157 -11.54 -6.40 -2.50
N HIS A 158 -11.77 -6.07 -3.77
CA HIS A 158 -13.09 -5.93 -4.37
C HIS A 158 -13.62 -7.25 -4.98
N LEU A 159 -12.88 -8.37 -4.84
CA LEU A 159 -13.38 -9.68 -5.27
C LEU A 159 -14.66 -10.04 -4.51
N VAL A 160 -15.71 -10.41 -5.24
CA VAL A 160 -16.96 -10.86 -4.63
C VAL A 160 -16.80 -12.31 -4.15
N VAL A 161 -16.87 -12.50 -2.84
CA VAL A 161 -16.78 -13.78 -2.13
C VAL A 161 -18.11 -14.02 -1.42
N GLU A 162 -18.77 -15.13 -1.76
CA GLU A 162 -20.06 -15.53 -1.15
C GLU A 162 -21.13 -14.41 -1.14
N GLY A 163 -21.12 -13.57 -2.17
CA GLY A 163 -22.13 -12.51 -2.38
C GLY A 163 -21.80 -11.14 -1.78
N ALA A 164 -20.61 -10.96 -1.18
CA ALA A 164 -20.13 -9.66 -0.72
C ALA A 164 -18.66 -9.44 -1.14
N GLU A 165 -18.21 -8.20 -1.24
CA GLU A 165 -16.79 -7.93 -1.50
C GLU A 165 -15.90 -8.44 -0.36
N ALA A 166 -14.70 -8.88 -0.70
CA ALA A 166 -13.73 -9.45 0.24
C ALA A 166 -13.40 -8.47 1.36
N GLU A 167 -13.20 -7.19 1.06
CA GLU A 167 -12.85 -6.18 2.06
C GLU A 167 -13.96 -5.93 3.09
N HIS A 168 -15.23 -5.98 2.68
CA HIS A 168 -16.37 -5.81 3.58
C HIS A 168 -16.50 -6.96 4.58
N GLN A 169 -15.87 -8.10 4.31
CA GLN A 169 -15.90 -9.30 5.14
C GLN A 169 -14.64 -9.49 5.98
N ALA A 170 -13.46 -9.18 5.42
CA ALA A 170 -12.17 -9.60 5.96
C ALA A 170 -11.15 -8.47 6.16
N ALA A 171 -11.48 -7.20 5.85
CA ALA A 171 -10.58 -6.10 6.19
C ALA A 171 -10.35 -6.02 7.73
N ALA A 172 -9.25 -5.41 8.15
CA ALA A 172 -8.95 -5.27 9.58
C ALA A 172 -10.00 -4.39 10.29
N SER A 173 -10.51 -3.37 9.59
CA SER A 173 -11.61 -2.51 10.06
C SER A 173 -12.88 -3.29 10.42
N VAL A 174 -13.16 -4.40 9.73
CA VAL A 174 -14.32 -5.27 9.99
C VAL A 174 -14.19 -5.94 11.35
N LYS A 175 -13.00 -6.41 11.70
CA LYS A 175 -12.72 -7.01 13.01
C LYS A 175 -13.10 -6.05 14.13
N ASP A 176 -12.67 -4.80 14.02
CA ASP A 176 -12.87 -3.79 15.05
C ASP A 176 -14.32 -3.29 15.09
N ARG A 177 -14.91 -3.01 13.91
CA ARG A 177 -16.31 -2.57 13.77
C ARG A 177 -17.30 -3.58 14.35
N GLU A 178 -17.06 -4.86 14.15
CA GLU A 178 -17.94 -5.95 14.62
C GLU A 178 -17.46 -6.60 15.92
N ALA A 179 -16.41 -6.05 16.56
CA ALA A 179 -15.83 -6.55 17.80
C ALA A 179 -15.48 -8.05 17.76
N LEU A 180 -14.95 -8.53 16.63
CA LEU A 180 -14.57 -9.93 16.44
C LEU A 180 -13.27 -10.26 17.18
N SER A 181 -13.22 -11.45 17.77
CA SER A 181 -11.96 -12.05 18.22
C SER A 181 -11.09 -12.46 17.02
N TYR A 182 -9.78 -12.59 17.23
CA TYR A 182 -8.87 -13.05 16.19
C TYR A 182 -9.27 -14.38 15.55
N PRO A 183 -9.70 -15.43 16.29
CA PRO A 183 -10.19 -16.66 15.67
C PRO A 183 -11.41 -16.47 14.77
N GLN A 184 -12.38 -15.65 15.18
CA GLN A 184 -13.58 -15.38 14.38
C GLN A 184 -13.24 -14.62 13.09
N TRP A 185 -12.39 -13.60 13.20
CA TRP A 185 -11.97 -12.83 12.04
C TRP A 185 -11.06 -13.63 11.10
N ALA A 186 -10.13 -14.43 11.63
CA ALA A 186 -9.25 -15.30 10.84
C ALA A 186 -10.04 -16.32 10.01
N GLN A 187 -11.19 -16.81 10.49
CA GLN A 187 -12.08 -17.65 9.68
C GLN A 187 -12.61 -16.92 8.44
N ARG A 188 -13.01 -15.64 8.57
CA ARG A 188 -13.46 -14.82 7.44
C ARG A 188 -12.31 -14.55 6.47
N VAL A 189 -11.13 -14.21 6.98
CA VAL A 189 -9.93 -14.06 6.16
C VAL A 189 -9.65 -15.35 5.40
N SER A 190 -9.69 -16.52 6.06
CA SER A 190 -9.50 -17.79 5.39
C SER A 190 -10.53 -18.07 4.30
N THR A 191 -11.81 -17.71 4.49
CA THR A 191 -12.82 -17.80 3.42
C THR A 191 -12.42 -16.97 2.22
N VAL A 192 -12.11 -15.70 2.40
CA VAL A 192 -11.67 -14.80 1.32
C VAL A 192 -10.42 -15.35 0.62
N LEU A 193 -9.41 -15.75 1.39
CA LEU A 193 -8.17 -16.27 0.84
C LEU A 193 -8.40 -17.56 0.03
N ARG A 194 -9.28 -18.47 0.46
CA ARG A 194 -9.58 -19.70 -0.31
C ARG A 194 -10.07 -19.39 -1.73
N HIS A 195 -10.93 -18.38 -1.89
CA HIS A 195 -11.39 -17.96 -3.21
C HIS A 195 -10.25 -17.40 -4.07
N MET A 196 -9.32 -16.67 -3.48
CA MET A 196 -8.10 -16.22 -4.19
C MET A 196 -7.19 -17.42 -4.53
N GLU A 197 -7.04 -18.38 -3.63
CA GLU A 197 -6.23 -19.59 -3.84
C GLU A 197 -6.72 -20.45 -5.00
N ASP A 198 -8.03 -20.54 -5.18
CA ASP A 198 -8.67 -21.32 -6.24
C ASP A 198 -8.54 -20.67 -7.62
N LEU A 199 -8.44 -19.34 -7.66
CA LEU A 199 -8.26 -18.55 -8.89
C LEU A 199 -6.79 -18.44 -9.31
N PHE A 200 -5.91 -18.13 -8.36
CA PHE A 200 -4.54 -17.69 -8.66
C PHE A 200 -3.50 -18.77 -8.43
N TRP A 201 -3.75 -19.76 -7.57
CA TRP A 201 -2.75 -20.76 -7.17
C TRP A 201 -1.38 -20.17 -6.77
N PRO A 202 -1.35 -19.18 -5.86
CA PRO A 202 -0.09 -18.57 -5.43
C PRO A 202 0.80 -19.57 -4.68
N LYS A 203 2.11 -19.36 -4.75
CA LYS A 203 3.10 -20.10 -3.97
C LYS A 203 3.10 -19.66 -2.51
N VAL A 204 2.85 -18.37 -2.28
CA VAL A 204 2.85 -17.73 -0.96
C VAL A 204 1.89 -16.53 -0.96
N ILE A 205 1.31 -16.25 0.22
CA ILE A 205 0.58 -15.02 0.48
C ILE A 205 1.34 -14.23 1.55
N VAL A 206 1.69 -12.98 1.25
CA VAL A 206 2.32 -12.07 2.21
C VAL A 206 1.24 -11.17 2.82
N ALA A 207 1.02 -11.29 4.13
CA ALA A 207 0.04 -10.52 4.87
C ALA A 207 0.65 -9.23 5.44
N GLY A 208 0.32 -8.10 4.81
CA GLY A 208 0.72 -6.75 5.21
C GLY A 208 -0.41 -5.94 5.87
N GLY A 209 -0.26 -4.62 5.84
CA GLY A 209 -1.17 -3.69 6.51
C GLY A 209 -0.97 -3.62 8.02
N GLY A 210 -1.76 -2.78 8.70
CA GLY A 210 -1.52 -2.46 10.11
C GLY A 210 -1.65 -3.66 11.06
N ILE A 211 -2.57 -4.58 10.78
CA ILE A 211 -2.84 -5.77 11.61
C ILE A 211 -1.76 -6.86 11.48
N SER A 212 -0.85 -6.75 10.51
CA SER A 212 0.32 -7.64 10.39
C SER A 212 1.28 -7.54 11.58
N ARG A 213 1.22 -6.46 12.37
CA ARG A 213 1.95 -6.36 13.65
C ARG A 213 1.53 -7.44 14.65
N ASP A 214 0.26 -7.85 14.58
CA ASP A 214 -0.35 -8.83 15.47
C ASP A 214 -0.44 -10.21 14.81
N HIS A 215 0.37 -10.49 13.79
CA HIS A 215 0.30 -11.71 12.98
C HIS A 215 0.32 -13.02 13.79
N GLU A 216 1.06 -13.08 14.90
CA GLU A 216 1.11 -14.25 15.78
C GLU A 216 -0.26 -14.63 16.35
N GLN A 217 -1.18 -13.66 16.44
CA GLN A 217 -2.53 -13.88 16.97
C GLN A 217 -3.51 -14.44 15.94
N TRP A 218 -3.21 -14.36 14.63
CA TRP A 218 -4.19 -14.69 13.59
C TRP A 218 -3.67 -15.48 12.39
N ILE A 219 -2.44 -15.28 11.94
CA ILE A 219 -1.87 -16.08 10.83
C ILE A 219 -1.86 -17.58 11.18
N PRO A 220 -1.45 -18.01 12.40
CA PRO A 220 -1.51 -19.44 12.78
C PRO A 220 -2.92 -20.03 12.82
N LEU A 221 -3.96 -19.19 12.81
CA LEU A 221 -5.37 -19.60 12.84
C LEU A 221 -5.96 -19.77 11.44
N LEU A 222 -5.23 -19.37 10.40
CA LEU A 222 -5.67 -19.51 9.02
C LEU A 222 -5.69 -20.99 8.61
N THR A 223 -6.66 -21.34 7.78
CA THR A 223 -6.93 -22.72 7.32
C THR A 223 -6.63 -22.91 5.83
N ASN A 224 -5.82 -22.01 5.26
CA ASN A 224 -5.51 -21.92 3.84
C ASN A 224 -4.45 -22.95 3.41
N ARG A 225 -4.49 -23.37 2.15
CA ARG A 225 -3.54 -24.33 1.56
C ARG A 225 -2.16 -23.70 1.37
N THR A 226 -2.18 -22.45 0.95
CA THR A 226 -1.03 -21.64 0.60
C THR A 226 -0.43 -21.10 1.89
N PRO A 227 0.91 -21.20 2.06
CA PRO A 227 1.58 -20.56 3.18
C PRO A 227 1.28 -19.06 3.22
N VAL A 228 0.85 -18.59 4.39
CA VAL A 228 0.67 -17.16 4.67
C VAL A 228 1.77 -16.71 5.61
N ILE A 229 2.53 -15.69 5.24
CA ILE A 229 3.63 -15.15 6.03
C ILE A 229 3.42 -13.65 6.30
N PRO A 230 3.84 -13.12 7.45
CA PRO A 230 3.71 -11.70 7.73
C PRO A 230 4.69 -10.86 6.90
N ALA A 231 4.26 -9.70 6.45
CA ALA A 231 5.13 -8.68 5.87
C ALA A 231 6.20 -8.21 6.87
N VAL A 232 7.42 -7.94 6.40
CA VAL A 232 8.56 -7.51 7.24
C VAL A 232 8.50 -6.01 7.52
N LEU A 233 8.26 -5.18 6.51
CA LEU A 233 8.28 -3.72 6.58
C LEU A 233 6.99 -3.16 7.20
N LYS A 234 5.89 -3.93 7.19
CA LYS A 234 4.64 -3.60 7.88
C LYS A 234 4.12 -2.21 7.46
N ASN A 235 4.15 -1.23 8.38
CA ASN A 235 3.61 0.11 8.16
C ASN A 235 4.54 1.03 7.34
N THR A 236 5.78 0.64 7.11
CA THR A 236 6.73 1.45 6.32
C THR A 236 6.76 1.02 4.85
N ALA A 237 6.13 -0.11 4.49
CA ALA A 237 6.17 -0.68 3.15
C ALA A 237 5.71 0.32 2.08
N GLY A 238 4.60 1.04 2.30
CA GLY A 238 4.12 2.06 1.36
C GLY A 238 5.11 3.21 1.14
N ILE A 239 5.69 3.75 2.23
CA ILE A 239 6.71 4.82 2.15
C ILE A 239 7.94 4.34 1.38
N VAL A 240 8.45 3.16 1.73
CA VAL A 240 9.66 2.60 1.10
C VAL A 240 9.42 2.29 -0.37
N GLY A 241 8.30 1.66 -0.71
CA GLY A 241 7.92 1.33 -2.08
C GLY A 241 7.73 2.57 -2.95
N ALA A 242 7.09 3.61 -2.40
CA ALA A 242 6.95 4.87 -3.11
C ALA A 242 8.31 5.54 -3.39
N ALA A 243 9.22 5.53 -2.41
CA ALA A 243 10.56 6.05 -2.59
C ALA A 243 11.35 5.27 -3.67
N MET A 244 11.19 3.94 -3.73
CA MET A 244 11.82 3.09 -4.74
C MET A 244 11.27 3.32 -6.15
N ALA A 245 9.96 3.58 -6.27
CA ALA A 245 9.30 3.76 -7.57
C ALA A 245 9.93 4.90 -8.39
N ILE A 246 10.53 5.89 -7.72
CA ILE A 246 11.31 6.97 -8.36
C ILE A 246 12.48 6.40 -9.16
N GLU A 247 13.36 5.58 -8.56
CA GLU A 247 14.54 5.04 -9.26
C GLU A 247 14.16 3.97 -10.29
N GLY A 248 13.11 3.20 -10.02
CA GLY A 248 12.62 2.17 -10.92
C GLY A 248 11.89 2.71 -12.15
N GLY A 249 11.53 4.00 -12.17
CA GLY A 249 10.70 4.58 -13.23
C GLY A 249 9.32 3.92 -13.34
N ILE A 250 8.81 3.40 -12.23
CA ILE A 250 7.54 2.67 -12.19
C ILE A 250 6.41 3.69 -12.20
N ALA A 251 5.76 3.83 -13.35
CA ALA A 251 4.58 4.65 -13.54
C ALA A 251 3.48 3.77 -14.15
N PRO A 252 2.67 3.12 -13.29
CA PRO A 252 1.55 2.29 -13.74
C PRO A 252 0.51 3.10 -14.50
#